data_AF-A0A514XP80-F1
#
_entry.id   AF-A0A514XP80-F1
#
_cell.length_a   1.000
_cell.length_b   1.000
_cell.length_c   1.000
_cell.angle_alpha   90.00
_cell.angle_beta   90.00
_cell.angle_gamma   90.00
#
_symmetry.space_group_name_H-M   'P 1'
#
loop_
_entity.id
_entity.type
_entity.pdbx_description
1 polymer ?
#
loop_
_entity_poly.entity_id
_entity_poly.type
_entity_poly.pdbx_seq_one_letter_code
_entity_poly.pdbx_strand_id
1 'polypeptide(L)'
;MFGVLLHFAGPAFAEEKSAPLVDDKYSLKADRAAMEKLRENIPAEKRAENDEKAFMAQMMTDFSKTPSEVRGKFTSILSKKRDAFSKDMNKTRETFTKTQTTEREAFTKSQQERREKFSKSKVSSAERTEFYSKLEGERKDFYSAQKEKRDAFEEDVKTKRKDFDDYIRSKNDEFNQLHRDYTQRYQDNKKAQEELKKQAKEKKKNFDKDLEKEYETIKAKPATPLGTEE
;
A
#
# COMPACT_ATOMS: atom_id res chain seq x y z
N MET A 1 -24.85 23.40 -63.12
CA MET A 1 -25.15 24.45 -62.13
C MET A 1 -24.58 23.97 -60.80
N PHE A 2 -23.41 24.47 -60.41
CA PHE A 2 -23.22 25.56 -59.45
C PHE A 2 -23.80 25.25 -58.07
N GLY A 3 -22.96 25.16 -57.04
CA GLY A 3 -23.45 25.19 -55.65
C GLY A 3 -22.55 24.70 -54.52
N VAL A 4 -21.32 25.19 -54.44
CA VAL A 4 -20.55 25.51 -53.20
C VAL A 4 -20.56 24.53 -52.01
N LEU A 5 -19.43 23.83 -51.85
CA LEU A 5 -18.92 23.35 -50.56
C LEU A 5 -18.49 24.56 -49.71
N LEU A 6 -19.06 24.74 -48.51
CA LEU A 6 -18.47 25.58 -47.47
C LEU A 6 -17.90 24.67 -46.38
N HIS A 7 -16.59 24.41 -46.45
CA HIS A 7 -15.82 23.88 -45.31
C HIS A 7 -15.42 25.06 -44.43
N PHE A 8 -16.04 25.19 -43.26
CA PHE A 8 -15.50 26.00 -42.18
C PHE A 8 -14.28 25.28 -41.60
N ALA A 9 -13.10 25.61 -42.13
CA ALA A 9 -11.83 25.31 -41.46
C ALA A 9 -11.69 26.30 -40.30
N GLY A 10 -12.01 25.85 -39.08
CA GLY A 10 -11.63 26.56 -37.87
C GLY A 10 -10.10 26.65 -37.77
N PRO A 11 -9.52 27.74 -37.24
CA PRO A 11 -8.09 27.87 -37.10
C PRO A 11 -7.57 26.78 -36.16
N ALA A 12 -6.61 26.00 -36.64
CA ALA A 12 -5.83 25.09 -35.82
C ALA A 12 -5.14 25.92 -34.73
N PHE A 13 -5.56 25.75 -33.47
CA PHE A 13 -4.80 26.22 -32.32
C PHE A 13 -3.47 25.47 -32.34
N ALA A 14 -2.43 26.14 -32.81
CA ALA A 14 -1.06 25.71 -32.62
C ALA A 14 -0.81 25.64 -31.11
N GLU A 15 -0.45 24.45 -30.61
CA GLU A 15 0.19 24.33 -29.30
C GLU A 15 1.48 25.15 -29.34
N GLU A 16 1.44 26.39 -28.85
CA GLU A 16 2.63 27.09 -28.44
C GLU A 16 3.28 26.27 -27.34
N LYS A 17 4.29 25.48 -27.71
CA LYS A 17 5.26 24.92 -26.76
C LYS A 17 5.92 26.09 -26.08
N SER A 18 5.39 26.50 -24.93
CA SER A 18 6.00 27.52 -24.09
C SER A 18 7.44 27.08 -23.82
N ALA A 19 8.38 27.97 -24.14
CA ALA A 19 9.79 27.73 -23.85
C ALA A 19 9.93 27.37 -22.36
N PRO A 20 10.73 26.36 -22.01
CA PRO A 20 10.88 25.94 -20.62
C PRO A 20 11.31 27.15 -19.79
N LEU A 21 10.64 27.35 -18.64
CA LEU A 21 10.86 28.51 -17.75
C LEU A 21 12.32 28.63 -17.27
N VAL A 22 13.09 27.54 -17.39
CA VAL A 22 14.49 27.42 -17.02
C VAL A 22 15.21 26.56 -18.08
N ASP A 23 16.37 27.02 -18.54
CA ASP A 23 17.25 26.29 -19.46
C ASP A 23 17.57 24.88 -18.97
N ASP A 24 17.69 23.92 -19.90
CA ASP A 24 17.93 22.50 -19.58
C ASP A 24 19.21 22.29 -18.74
N LYS A 25 20.20 23.19 -18.85
CA LYS A 25 21.44 23.23 -18.05
C LYS A 25 21.20 23.47 -16.55
N TYR A 26 20.14 24.17 -16.20
CA TYR A 26 19.74 24.45 -14.81
C TYR A 26 18.51 23.63 -14.40
N SER A 27 18.02 22.75 -15.28
CA SER A 27 16.87 21.90 -15.00
C SER A 27 17.31 20.64 -14.25
N LEU A 28 16.47 20.22 -13.29
CA LEU A 28 16.66 18.96 -12.56
C LEU A 28 16.43 17.71 -13.44
N LYS A 29 16.27 17.84 -14.77
CA LYS A 29 16.03 16.69 -15.66
C LYS A 29 17.23 15.75 -15.67
N ALA A 30 18.44 16.29 -15.71
CA ALA A 30 19.67 15.50 -15.67
C ALA A 30 19.79 14.75 -14.33
N ASP A 31 19.49 15.42 -13.22
CA ASP A 31 19.51 14.83 -11.88
C ASP A 31 18.44 13.74 -11.73
N ARG A 32 17.23 13.96 -12.26
CA ARG A 32 16.16 12.94 -12.28
C ARG A 32 16.56 11.71 -13.10
N ALA A 33 17.17 11.91 -14.27
CA ALA A 33 17.64 10.80 -15.10
C ALA A 33 18.80 10.03 -14.43
N ALA A 34 19.70 10.72 -13.73
CA ALA A 34 20.75 10.09 -12.93
C ALA A 34 20.16 9.29 -11.75
N MET A 35 19.14 9.82 -11.08
CA MET A 35 18.42 9.13 -10.01
C MET A 35 17.68 7.88 -10.50
N GLU A 36 17.08 7.90 -11.70
CA GLU A 36 16.47 6.71 -12.30
C GLU A 36 17.51 5.61 -12.58
N LYS A 37 18.68 5.96 -13.12
CA LYS A 37 19.78 5.00 -13.29
C LYS A 37 20.26 4.40 -11.98
N LEU A 38 20.25 5.18 -10.89
CA LEU A 38 20.57 4.66 -9.56
C LEU A 38 19.46 3.74 -9.02
N ARG A 39 18.19 3.96 -9.39
CA ARG A 39 17.06 3.11 -8.99
C ARG A 39 17.08 1.72 -9.63
N GLU A 40 17.61 1.59 -10.84
CA GLU A 40 17.74 0.30 -11.54
C GLU A 40 18.57 -0.72 -10.73
N ASN A 41 19.59 -0.25 -10.01
CA ASN A 41 20.50 -1.08 -9.23
C ASN A 41 20.00 -1.40 -7.80
N ILE A 42 18.84 -0.90 -7.40
CA ILE A 42 18.30 -1.15 -6.05
C ILE A 42 17.73 -2.58 -5.99
N PRO A 43 18.09 -3.40 -4.98
CA PRO A 43 17.48 -4.71 -4.79
C PRO A 43 15.96 -4.65 -4.64
N ALA A 44 15.24 -5.66 -5.14
CA ALA A 44 13.77 -5.70 -5.13
C ALA A 44 13.16 -5.53 -3.72
N GLU A 45 13.79 -6.13 -2.70
CA GLU A 45 13.37 -5.98 -1.30
C GLU A 45 13.44 -4.52 -0.82
N LYS A 46 14.53 -3.81 -1.17
CA LYS A 46 14.69 -2.40 -0.83
C LYS A 46 13.75 -1.48 -1.59
N ARG A 47 13.38 -1.83 -2.82
CA ARG A 47 12.31 -1.12 -3.54
C ARG A 47 10.99 -1.26 -2.81
N ALA A 48 10.59 -2.47 -2.44
CA ALA A 48 9.35 -2.71 -1.71
C ALA A 48 9.32 -1.96 -0.36
N GLU A 49 10.41 -1.99 0.41
CA GLU A 49 10.53 -1.21 1.65
C GLU A 49 10.32 0.29 1.41
N ASN A 50 10.96 0.84 0.36
CA ASN A 50 10.86 2.26 0.01
C ASN A 50 9.46 2.63 -0.48
N ASP A 51 8.81 1.78 -1.27
CA ASP A 51 7.45 1.99 -1.77
C ASP A 51 6.44 2.01 -0.62
N GLU A 52 6.60 1.13 0.37
CA GLU A 52 5.75 1.15 1.57
C GLU A 52 5.95 2.41 2.40
N LYS A 53 7.20 2.87 2.55
CA LYS A 53 7.51 4.15 3.23
C LYS A 53 6.92 5.32 2.47
N ALA A 54 7.07 5.35 1.14
CA ALA A 54 6.50 6.37 0.28
C ALA A 54 4.97 6.39 0.38
N PHE A 55 4.34 5.22 0.42
CA PHE A 55 2.91 5.09 0.63
C PHE A 55 2.46 5.67 1.99
N MET A 56 3.16 5.34 3.08
CA MET A 56 2.87 5.93 4.40
C MET A 56 3.07 7.44 4.42
N ALA A 57 4.14 7.94 3.79
CA ALA A 57 4.40 9.37 3.68
C ALA A 57 3.31 10.08 2.85
N GLN A 58 2.86 9.47 1.76
CA GLN A 58 1.78 9.99 0.91
C GLN A 58 0.49 10.20 1.71
N MET A 59 0.15 9.30 2.63
CA MET A 59 -1.01 9.45 3.51
C MET A 59 -0.96 10.71 4.41
N MET A 60 0.24 11.26 4.61
CA MET A 60 0.54 12.40 5.49
C MET A 60 0.92 13.68 4.73
N THR A 61 0.76 13.70 3.40
CA THR A 61 1.00 14.91 2.60
C THR A 61 -0.18 15.88 2.63
N ASP A 62 -1.39 15.36 2.84
CA ASP A 62 -2.64 16.11 2.71
C ASP A 62 -3.13 16.61 4.07
N PHE A 63 -2.87 17.88 4.37
CA PHE A 63 -3.30 18.55 5.60
C PHE A 63 -4.81 18.80 5.71
N SER A 64 -5.63 18.42 4.71
CA SER A 64 -7.09 18.45 4.86
C SER A 64 -7.59 17.38 5.83
N LYS A 65 -6.82 16.29 6.03
CA LYS A 65 -7.19 15.17 6.87
C LYS A 65 -6.68 15.37 8.29
N THR A 66 -7.51 15.09 9.28
CA THR A 66 -7.07 15.13 10.67
C THR A 66 -6.06 14.00 10.96
N PRO A 67 -5.14 14.20 11.93
CA PRO A 67 -4.24 13.12 12.37
C PRO A 67 -4.98 11.83 12.79
N SER A 68 -6.18 11.96 13.34
CA SER A 68 -7.02 10.81 13.70
C SER A 68 -7.45 10.00 12.48
N GLU A 69 -7.91 10.65 11.41
CA GLU A 69 -8.34 9.98 10.18
C GLU A 69 -7.19 9.27 9.49
N VAL A 70 -5.99 9.88 9.47
CA VAL A 70 -4.78 9.25 8.92
C VAL A 70 -4.44 7.97 9.69
N ARG A 71 -4.48 8.03 11.03
CA ARG A 71 -4.26 6.87 11.91
C ARG A 71 -5.32 5.78 11.72
N GLY A 72 -6.58 6.17 11.58
CA GLY A 72 -7.69 5.25 11.32
C GLY A 72 -7.50 4.48 10.01
N LYS A 73 -7.11 5.17 8.93
CA LYS A 73 -6.81 4.53 7.64
C LYS A 73 -5.66 3.54 7.74
N PHE A 74 -4.57 3.91 8.40
CA PHE A 74 -3.43 3.02 8.58
C PHE A 74 -3.80 1.77 9.39
N THR A 75 -4.51 1.95 10.51
CA THR A 75 -5.01 0.82 11.32
C THR A 75 -5.89 -0.12 10.51
N SER A 76 -6.77 0.41 9.65
CA SER A 76 -7.61 -0.40 8.76
C SER A 76 -6.78 -1.22 7.77
N ILE A 77 -5.74 -0.64 7.17
CA ILE A 77 -4.83 -1.33 6.25
C ILE A 77 -4.10 -2.46 6.98
N LEU A 78 -3.55 -2.19 8.18
CA LEU A 78 -2.90 -3.23 8.98
C LEU A 78 -3.86 -4.35 9.36
N SER A 79 -5.11 -4.04 9.70
CA SER A 79 -6.13 -5.06 9.98
C SER A 79 -6.33 -5.98 8.77
N LYS A 80 -6.52 -5.40 7.58
CA LYS A 80 -6.69 -6.18 6.34
C LYS A 80 -5.48 -7.08 6.05
N LYS A 81 -4.26 -6.59 6.29
CA LYS A 81 -3.03 -7.39 6.16
C LYS A 81 -3.02 -8.57 7.15
N ARG A 82 -3.38 -8.34 8.42
CA ARG A 82 -3.49 -9.40 9.45
C ARG A 82 -4.54 -10.45 9.09
N ASP A 83 -5.69 -10.01 8.57
CA ASP A 83 -6.77 -10.91 8.16
C ASP A 83 -6.36 -11.77 6.97
N ALA A 84 -5.72 -11.16 5.96
CA ALA A 84 -5.20 -11.86 4.79
C ALA A 84 -4.14 -12.91 5.19
N PHE A 85 -3.19 -12.53 6.04
CA PHE A 85 -2.18 -13.44 6.58
C PHE A 85 -2.80 -14.61 7.35
N SER A 86 -3.76 -14.33 8.23
CA SER A 86 -4.42 -15.36 9.03
C SER A 86 -5.21 -16.35 8.14
N LYS A 87 -5.88 -15.86 7.10
CA LYS A 87 -6.55 -16.70 6.10
C LYS A 87 -5.57 -17.61 5.36
N ASP A 88 -4.45 -17.06 4.92
CA ASP A 88 -3.41 -17.82 4.21
C ASP A 88 -2.80 -18.92 5.09
N MET A 89 -2.57 -18.60 6.38
CA MET A 89 -2.06 -19.58 7.33
C MET A 89 -3.04 -20.71 7.63
N ASN A 90 -4.32 -20.39 7.77
CA ASN A 90 -5.35 -21.41 7.93
C ASN A 90 -5.44 -22.31 6.69
N LYS A 91 -5.44 -21.72 5.49
CA LYS A 91 -5.47 -22.49 4.24
C LYS A 91 -4.24 -23.39 4.09
N THR A 92 -3.06 -22.89 4.45
CA THR A 92 -1.81 -23.65 4.43
C THR A 92 -1.89 -24.86 5.37
N ARG A 93 -2.39 -24.67 6.60
CA ARG A 93 -2.62 -25.76 7.58
C ARG A 93 -3.64 -26.78 7.10
N GLU A 94 -4.75 -26.33 6.54
CA GLU A 94 -5.77 -27.23 5.98
C GLU A 94 -5.21 -28.07 4.84
N THR A 95 -4.45 -27.45 3.94
CA THR A 95 -3.84 -28.13 2.79
C THR A 95 -2.81 -29.16 3.25
N PHE A 96 -1.97 -28.81 4.21
CA PHE A 96 -1.01 -29.74 4.82
C PHE A 96 -1.73 -30.94 5.47
N THR A 97 -2.76 -30.67 6.27
CA THR A 97 -3.54 -31.70 6.96
C THR A 97 -4.21 -32.65 5.97
N LYS A 98 -4.84 -32.11 4.92
CA LYS A 98 -5.46 -32.91 3.84
C LYS A 98 -4.43 -33.80 3.15
N THR A 99 -3.28 -33.23 2.78
CA THR A 99 -2.18 -33.96 2.13
C THR A 99 -1.70 -35.12 3.01
N GLN A 100 -1.48 -34.86 4.30
CA GLN A 100 -1.06 -35.88 5.25
C GLN A 100 -2.10 -36.99 5.42
N THR A 101 -3.40 -36.66 5.48
CA THR A 101 -4.47 -37.65 5.54
C THR A 101 -4.47 -38.53 4.30
N THR A 102 -4.42 -37.93 3.10
CA THR A 102 -4.37 -38.67 1.84
C THR A 102 -3.13 -39.57 1.74
N GLU A 103 -1.95 -39.09 2.13
CA GLU A 103 -0.73 -39.91 2.17
C GLU A 103 -0.87 -41.12 3.11
N ARG A 104 -1.48 -40.93 4.29
CA ARG A 104 -1.70 -42.02 5.27
C ARG A 104 -2.72 -43.04 4.78
N GLU A 105 -3.81 -42.60 4.18
CA GLU A 105 -4.84 -43.48 3.60
C GLU A 105 -4.26 -44.31 2.45
N ALA A 106 -3.53 -43.67 1.54
CA ALA A 106 -2.86 -44.34 0.42
C ALA A 106 -1.84 -45.38 0.92
N PHE A 107 -1.03 -45.03 1.92
CA PHE A 107 -0.08 -45.96 2.54
C PHE A 107 -0.79 -47.16 3.18
N THR A 108 -1.83 -46.91 3.98
CA THR A 108 -2.58 -47.97 4.68
C THR A 108 -3.24 -48.93 3.68
N LYS A 109 -3.84 -48.39 2.63
CA LYS A 109 -4.44 -49.17 1.55
C LYS A 109 -3.40 -50.04 0.83
N SER A 110 -2.25 -49.46 0.49
CA SER A 110 -1.13 -50.20 -0.12
C SER A 110 -0.65 -51.35 0.77
N GLN A 111 -0.50 -51.12 2.09
CA GLN A 111 -0.11 -52.16 3.03
C GLN A 111 -1.16 -53.28 3.12
N GLN A 112 -2.45 -52.94 3.12
CA GLN A 112 -3.53 -53.91 3.12
C GLN A 112 -3.52 -54.76 1.85
N GLU A 113 -3.43 -54.14 0.68
CA GLU A 113 -3.38 -54.84 -0.60
C GLU A 113 -2.17 -55.79 -0.69
N ARG A 114 -1.01 -55.38 -0.18
CA ARG A 114 0.18 -56.24 -0.12
C ARG A 114 -0.04 -57.44 0.80
N ARG A 115 -0.65 -57.25 1.97
CA ARG A 115 -0.98 -58.34 2.89
C ARG A 115 -1.96 -59.33 2.25
N GLU A 116 -3.00 -58.82 1.57
CA GLU A 116 -4.00 -59.65 0.89
C GLU A 116 -3.42 -60.41 -0.31
N LYS A 117 -2.50 -59.80 -1.07
CA LYS A 117 -1.79 -60.49 -2.17
C LYS A 117 -0.87 -61.58 -1.63
N PHE A 118 -0.14 -61.30 -0.55
CA PHE A 118 0.76 -62.26 0.07
C PHE A 118 0.01 -63.44 0.70
N SER A 119 -1.12 -63.20 1.36
CA SER A 119 -1.92 -64.26 2.02
C SER A 119 -2.51 -65.29 1.04
N LYS A 120 -2.73 -64.90 -0.23
CA LYS A 120 -3.19 -65.81 -1.29
C LYS A 120 -2.09 -66.74 -1.82
N SER A 121 -0.83 -66.49 -1.46
CA SER A 121 0.33 -67.24 -1.94
C SER A 121 0.69 -68.36 -0.96
N LYS A 122 1.09 -69.53 -1.47
CA LYS A 122 1.70 -70.58 -0.62
C LYS A 122 3.16 -70.21 -0.39
N VAL A 123 3.51 -69.88 0.85
CA VAL A 123 4.84 -69.41 1.26
C VAL A 123 5.32 -70.17 2.50
N SER A 124 6.64 -70.28 2.65
CA SER A 124 7.27 -70.89 3.82
C SER A 124 7.15 -70.01 5.07
N SER A 125 7.40 -70.60 6.24
CA SER A 125 7.39 -69.87 7.52
C SER A 125 8.47 -68.76 7.58
N ALA A 126 9.64 -69.02 6.99
CA ALA A 126 10.74 -68.06 6.93
C ALA A 126 10.37 -66.84 6.08
N GLU A 127 9.86 -67.05 4.86
CA GLU A 127 9.42 -65.97 3.97
C GLU A 127 8.26 -65.17 4.57
N ARG A 128 7.34 -65.83 5.28
CA ARG A 128 6.26 -65.16 6.00
C ARG A 128 6.80 -64.22 7.07
N THR A 129 7.77 -64.66 7.84
CA THR A 129 8.39 -63.87 8.91
C THR A 129 9.11 -62.65 8.34
N GLU A 130 9.90 -62.85 7.28
CA GLU A 130 10.60 -61.76 6.60
C GLU A 130 9.64 -60.73 6.00
N PHE A 131 8.57 -61.17 5.33
CA PHE A 131 7.57 -60.29 4.75
C PHE A 131 6.91 -59.37 5.79
N TYR A 132 6.45 -59.93 6.90
CA TYR A 132 5.80 -59.12 7.94
C TYR A 132 6.79 -58.23 8.71
N SER A 133 8.04 -58.67 8.89
CA SER A 133 9.08 -57.84 9.46
C SER A 133 9.38 -56.62 8.58
N LYS A 134 9.49 -56.83 7.26
CA LYS A 134 9.66 -55.74 6.28
C LYS A 134 8.48 -54.77 6.27
N LEU A 135 7.23 -55.27 6.28
CA LEU A 135 6.05 -54.41 6.34
C LEU A 135 6.00 -53.56 7.60
N GLU A 136 6.42 -54.11 8.75
CA GLU A 136 6.48 -53.37 10.00
C GLU A 136 7.60 -52.33 10.01
N GLY A 137 8.76 -52.64 9.42
CA GLY A 137 9.84 -51.67 9.19
C GLY A 137 9.37 -50.48 8.36
N GLU A 138 8.81 -50.75 7.17
CA GLU A 138 8.27 -49.70 6.29
C GLU A 138 7.18 -48.87 6.96
N ARG A 139 6.34 -49.50 7.80
CA ARG A 139 5.32 -48.80 8.59
C ARG A 139 5.96 -47.83 9.57
N LYS A 140 6.97 -48.27 10.33
CA LYS A 140 7.68 -47.41 11.29
C LYS A 140 8.35 -46.24 10.58
N ASP A 141 9.05 -46.51 9.48
CA ASP A 141 9.74 -45.49 8.70
C ASP A 141 8.77 -44.44 8.15
N PHE A 142 7.65 -44.88 7.58
CA PHE A 142 6.61 -43.99 7.07
C PHE A 142 6.06 -43.06 8.16
N TYR A 143 5.70 -43.60 9.33
CA TYR A 143 5.15 -42.78 10.41
C TYR A 143 6.21 -41.89 11.08
N SER A 144 7.48 -42.29 11.11
CA SER A 144 8.58 -41.43 11.54
C SER A 144 8.73 -40.23 10.60
N ALA A 145 8.80 -40.47 9.29
CA ALA A 145 8.89 -39.42 8.29
C ALA A 145 7.66 -38.49 8.30
N GLN A 146 6.46 -39.04 8.54
CA GLN A 146 5.24 -38.23 8.71
C GLN A 146 5.29 -37.30 9.93
N LYS A 147 5.93 -37.75 11.01
CA LYS A 147 6.13 -36.93 12.21
C LYS A 147 7.12 -35.81 11.92
N GLU A 148 8.27 -36.12 11.33
CA GLU A 148 9.29 -35.13 10.95
C GLU A 148 8.73 -34.06 10.01
N LYS A 149 7.97 -34.47 8.98
CA LYS A 149 7.26 -33.53 8.08
C LYS A 149 6.34 -32.57 8.85
N ARG A 150 5.63 -33.08 9.86
CA ARG A 150 4.73 -32.26 10.68
C ARG A 150 5.49 -31.31 11.59
N ASP A 151 6.55 -31.79 12.23
CA ASP A 151 7.37 -30.97 13.13
C ASP A 151 8.02 -29.81 12.34
N ALA A 152 8.59 -30.10 11.17
CA ALA A 152 9.15 -29.09 10.28
C ALA A 152 8.09 -28.08 9.78
N PHE A 153 6.89 -28.56 9.46
CA PHE A 153 5.78 -27.70 9.06
C PHE A 153 5.35 -26.73 10.18
N GLU A 154 5.21 -27.21 11.41
CA GLU A 154 4.81 -26.34 12.52
C GLU A 154 5.90 -25.33 12.89
N GLU A 155 7.18 -25.70 12.73
CA GLU A 155 8.30 -24.76 12.89
C GLU A 155 8.27 -23.65 11.84
N ASP A 156 8.03 -23.99 10.57
CA ASP A 156 7.87 -23.01 9.48
C ASP A 156 6.68 -22.07 9.74
N VAL A 157 5.52 -22.62 10.13
CA VAL A 157 4.34 -21.80 10.47
C VAL A 157 4.63 -20.86 11.64
N LYS A 158 5.32 -21.35 12.68
CA LYS A 158 5.70 -20.53 13.84
C LYS A 158 6.65 -19.40 13.43
N THR A 159 7.62 -19.70 12.58
CA THR A 159 8.60 -18.74 12.07
C THR A 159 7.91 -17.67 11.23
N LYS A 160 7.09 -18.07 10.24
CA LYS A 160 6.28 -17.15 9.43
C LYS A 160 5.40 -16.24 10.26
N ARG A 161 4.79 -16.77 11.34
CA ARG A 161 3.99 -15.95 12.25
C ARG A 161 4.82 -14.89 12.95
N LYS A 162 5.97 -15.29 13.50
CA LYS A 162 6.89 -14.39 14.17
C LYS A 162 7.39 -13.29 13.23
N ASP A 163 7.85 -13.67 12.04
CA ASP A 163 8.38 -12.73 11.05
C ASP A 163 7.31 -11.73 10.61
N PHE A 164 6.07 -12.18 10.44
CA PHE A 164 4.95 -11.30 10.13
C PHE A 164 4.65 -10.32 11.29
N ASP A 165 4.63 -10.81 12.53
CA ASP A 165 4.36 -9.96 13.70
C ASP A 165 5.48 -8.92 13.89
N ASP A 166 6.73 -9.28 13.66
CA ASP A 166 7.88 -8.36 13.70
C ASP A 166 7.82 -7.33 12.55
N TYR A 167 7.44 -7.74 11.33
CA TYR A 167 7.16 -6.83 10.22
C TYR A 167 6.06 -5.81 10.56
N ILE A 168 4.95 -6.26 11.13
CA ILE A 168 3.84 -5.37 11.52
C ILE A 168 4.27 -4.39 12.61
N ARG A 169 5.09 -4.83 13.58
CA ARG A 169 5.66 -3.96 14.61
C ARG A 169 6.52 -2.87 13.97
N SER A 170 7.46 -3.25 13.11
CA SER A 170 8.33 -2.32 12.39
C SER A 170 7.52 -1.27 11.61
N LYS A 171 6.50 -1.70 10.85
CA LYS A 171 5.67 -0.76 10.07
C LYS A 171 4.86 0.18 10.96
N ASN A 172 4.39 -0.29 12.10
CA ASN A 172 3.70 0.55 13.06
C ASN A 172 4.63 1.61 13.67
N ASP A 173 5.89 1.25 13.96
CA ASP A 173 6.90 2.18 14.48
C ASP A 173 7.26 3.24 13.43
N GLU A 174 7.51 2.82 12.18
CA GLU A 174 7.73 3.73 11.04
C GLU A 174 6.56 4.72 10.86
N PHE A 175 5.33 4.20 10.89
CA PHE A 175 4.14 5.04 10.81
C PHE A 175 4.05 6.02 11.98
N ASN A 176 4.29 5.57 13.22
CA ASN A 176 4.20 6.42 14.41
C ASN A 176 5.22 7.57 14.37
N GLN A 177 6.42 7.33 13.83
CA GLN A 177 7.41 8.38 13.64
C GLN A 177 6.89 9.46 12.67
N LEU A 178 6.47 9.05 11.46
CA LEU A 178 5.94 9.98 10.46
C LEU A 178 4.67 10.70 10.98
N HIS A 179 3.83 10.00 11.74
CA HIS A 179 2.56 10.51 12.26
C HIS A 179 2.76 11.62 13.31
N ARG A 180 3.82 11.54 14.12
CA ARG A 180 4.19 12.62 15.06
C ARG A 180 4.55 13.89 14.29
N ASP A 181 5.43 13.77 13.29
CA ASP A 181 5.85 14.90 12.45
C ASP A 181 4.68 15.49 11.66
N TYR A 182 3.77 14.63 11.19
CA TYR A 182 2.54 15.05 10.54
C TYR A 182 1.63 15.84 11.49
N THR A 183 1.43 15.32 12.72
CA THR A 183 0.56 15.95 13.71
C THR A 183 1.05 17.35 14.07
N GLN A 184 2.36 17.53 14.24
CA GLN A 184 2.95 18.84 14.48
C GLN A 184 2.69 19.80 13.31
N ARG A 185 3.04 19.39 12.08
CA ARG A 185 2.82 20.20 10.87
C ARG A 185 1.34 20.55 10.64
N TYR A 186 0.44 19.61 10.95
CA TYR A 186 -1.00 19.85 10.88
C TYR A 186 -1.45 20.93 11.86
N GLN A 187 -0.96 20.91 13.11
CA GLN A 187 -1.28 21.94 14.10
C GLN A 187 -0.72 23.30 13.70
N ASP A 188 0.50 23.35 13.20
CA ASP A 188 1.15 24.59 12.76
C ASP A 188 0.42 25.19 11.55
N ASN A 189 0.05 24.37 10.57
CA ASN A 189 -0.74 24.80 9.42
C ASN A 189 -2.13 25.29 9.86
N LYS A 190 -2.78 24.62 10.83
CA LYS A 190 -4.07 25.06 11.36
C LYS A 190 -3.97 26.45 12.01
N LYS A 191 -2.94 26.69 12.83
CA LYS A 191 -2.68 28.00 13.44
C LYS A 191 -2.41 29.07 12.37
N ALA A 192 -1.55 28.77 11.40
CA ALA A 192 -1.24 29.69 10.30
C ALA A 192 -2.49 30.07 9.49
N GLN A 193 -3.39 29.10 9.24
CA GLN A 193 -4.68 29.35 8.57
C GLN A 193 -5.62 30.24 9.40
N GLU A 194 -5.66 30.04 10.73
CA GLU A 194 -6.45 30.88 11.63
C GLU A 194 -5.92 32.32 11.69
N GLU A 195 -4.59 32.49 11.76
CA GLU A 195 -3.92 33.80 11.71
C GLU A 195 -4.15 34.52 10.38
N LEU A 196 -4.00 33.81 9.25
CA LEU A 196 -4.22 34.37 7.93
C LEU A 196 -5.69 34.81 7.75
N LYS A 197 -6.65 34.03 8.26
CA LYS A 197 -8.07 34.43 8.30
C LYS A 197 -8.29 35.66 9.16
N LYS A 198 -7.61 35.78 10.31
CA LYS A 198 -7.72 36.95 11.19
C LYS A 198 -7.15 38.20 10.51
N GLN A 199 -5.96 38.12 9.93
CA GLN A 199 -5.34 39.21 9.18
C GLN A 199 -6.19 39.63 7.97
N ALA A 200 -6.78 38.67 7.24
CA ALA A 200 -7.67 38.97 6.12
C ALA A 200 -8.94 39.71 6.59
N LYS A 201 -9.53 39.32 7.73
CA LYS A 201 -10.68 40.02 8.34
C LYS A 201 -10.31 41.44 8.79
N GLU A 202 -9.15 41.62 9.39
CA GLU A 202 -8.66 42.95 9.81
C GLU A 202 -8.37 43.86 8.61
N LYS A 203 -7.71 43.34 7.56
CA LYS A 203 -7.51 44.06 6.31
C LYS A 203 -8.83 44.47 5.66
N LYS A 204 -9.81 43.55 5.63
CA LYS A 204 -11.15 43.86 5.11
C LYS A 204 -11.83 44.96 5.93
N LYS A 205 -11.82 44.86 7.26
CA LYS A 205 -12.41 45.87 8.14
C LYS A 205 -11.75 47.25 8.00
N ASN A 206 -10.42 47.28 7.81
CA ASN A 206 -9.71 48.54 7.58
C ASN A 206 -10.04 49.13 6.20
N PHE A 207 -10.07 48.30 5.16
CA PHE A 207 -10.50 48.71 3.83
C PHE A 207 -11.92 49.29 3.84
N ASP A 208 -12.87 48.62 4.50
CA ASP A 208 -14.26 49.09 4.62
C ASP A 208 -14.33 50.47 5.32
N LYS A 209 -13.54 50.68 6.38
CA LYS A 209 -13.45 51.98 7.07
C LYS A 209 -12.84 53.08 6.21
N ASP A 210 -11.83 52.77 5.42
CA ASP A 210 -11.18 53.75 4.56
C ASP A 210 -12.12 54.15 3.40
N LEU A 211 -12.89 53.20 2.87
CA LEU A 211 -13.94 53.43 1.88
C LEU A 211 -15.08 54.32 2.43
N GLU A 212 -15.47 54.10 3.68
CA GLU A 212 -16.47 54.94 4.36
C GLU A 212 -15.98 56.38 4.58
N LYS A 213 -14.71 56.56 4.97
CA LYS A 213 -14.09 57.90 5.05
C LYS A 213 -14.05 58.57 3.69
N GLU A 214 -13.67 57.86 2.64
CA GLU A 214 -13.64 58.39 1.27
C GLU A 214 -15.04 58.84 0.84
N TYR A 215 -16.06 58.02 1.09
CA TYR A 215 -17.45 58.37 0.82
C TYR A 215 -17.90 59.64 1.54
N GLU A 216 -17.60 59.78 2.83
CA GLU A 216 -17.90 60.99 3.61
C GLU A 216 -17.14 62.22 3.07
N THR A 217 -15.87 62.07 2.66
CA THR A 217 -15.14 63.19 2.03
C THR A 217 -15.70 63.60 0.67
N ILE A 218 -16.24 62.67 -0.11
CA ILE A 218 -16.90 62.98 -1.39
C ILE A 218 -18.21 63.72 -1.13
N LYS A 219 -19.01 63.26 -0.15
CA LYS A 219 -20.28 63.89 0.24
C LYS A 219 -20.11 65.31 0.79
N ALA A 220 -18.98 65.59 1.46
CA ALA A 220 -18.66 66.91 1.98
C ALA A 220 -18.22 67.93 0.90
N LYS A 221 -17.90 67.48 -0.32
CA LYS A 221 -17.59 68.40 -1.43
C LYS A 221 -18.90 68.95 -2.02
N PRO A 222 -19.05 70.27 -2.19
CA PRO A 222 -20.23 70.86 -2.80
C PRO A 222 -20.35 70.40 -4.26
N ALA A 223 -21.57 70.09 -4.70
CA ALA A 223 -21.82 69.67 -6.07
C ALA A 223 -21.41 70.77 -7.06
N THR A 224 -20.43 70.49 -7.91
CA THR A 224 -20.11 71.33 -9.07
C THR A 224 -21.26 71.21 -10.07
N PRO A 225 -21.99 72.30 -10.39
CA PRO A 225 -23.00 72.26 -11.43
C PRO A 225 -22.33 71.94 -12.77
N LEU A 226 -22.86 70.95 -13.47
CA LEU A 226 -22.50 70.67 -14.86
C LEU A 226 -22.82 71.94 -15.67
N GLY A 227 -21.78 72.61 -16.17
CA GLY A 227 -21.94 73.77 -17.02
C GLY A 227 -22.76 73.41 -18.25
N THR A 228 -23.90 74.07 -18.40
CA THR A 228 -24.56 74.22 -19.70
C THR A 228 -23.65 75.09 -20.56
N GLU A 229 -22.94 74.49 -21.51
CA GLU A 229 -22.29 75.22 -22.59
C GLU A 229 -23.38 75.83 -23.49
N GLU A 230 -23.46 77.16 -23.52
CA GLU A 230 -24.03 77.97 -24.62
C GLU A 230 -22.91 78.76 -25.29
#